data_AF-A0A4Q3BDM3-F1
#
_entry.id   AF-A0A4Q3BDM3-F1
#
_cell.length_a   1.000
_cell.length_b   1.000
_cell.length_c   1.000
_cell.angle_alpha   90.00
_cell.angle_beta   90.00
_cell.angle_gamma   90.00
#
_symmetry.space_group_name_H-M   'P 1'
#
loop_
_entity.id
_entity.type
_entity.pdbx_description
1 polymer ?
#
loop_
_entity_poly.entity_id
_entity_poly.type
_entity_poly.pdbx_seq_one_letter_code
_entity_poly.pdbx_strand_id
1 'polypeptide(L)'
;MIASAWPINKASASSHREAPLISKDPVADNTDLYVFRSPGDTNSITIIANYIPFEMPHGGPNYFTFGKNVRYEIHVDNDATTTGDDIIYRLTFSQTNEDPTTFFNIRLGKENLKTTYKLEKSINGGSTFSTIVSNGIVPPNNIGARSIESKVGLNTSYDSLMKKAIMTATTGEKVFCGPVDDP
;
A
#
# COMPACT_ATOMS: atom_id res chain seq x y z
N MET A 1 -42.38 25.51 8.82
CA MET A 1 -41.68 24.49 8.03
C MET A 1 -40.27 24.98 7.78
N ILE A 2 -39.27 24.42 8.48
CA ILE A 2 -37.85 24.71 8.22
C ILE A 2 -37.32 23.49 7.48
N ALA A 3 -37.00 23.65 6.20
CA ALA A 3 -36.30 22.63 5.44
C ALA A 3 -34.80 22.78 5.71
N SER A 4 -34.21 21.84 6.45
CA SER A 4 -32.75 21.71 6.53
C SER A 4 -32.27 21.05 5.24
N ALA A 5 -31.62 21.82 4.36
CA ALA A 5 -30.87 21.24 3.25
C ALA A 5 -29.59 20.63 3.81
N TRP A 6 -29.51 19.29 3.80
CA TRP A 6 -28.25 18.59 4.06
C TRP A 6 -27.32 18.84 2.85
N PRO A 7 -26.10 19.34 3.05
CA PRO A 7 -25.13 19.38 1.96
C PRO A 7 -24.80 17.93 1.59
N ILE A 8 -25.30 17.50 0.43
CA ILE A 8 -24.87 16.26 -0.20
C ILE A 8 -23.44 16.52 -0.66
N ASN A 9 -22.47 16.16 0.17
CA ASN A 9 -21.09 15.98 -0.29
C ASN A 9 -21.16 14.93 -1.41
N LYS A 10 -20.99 15.39 -2.65
CA LYS A 10 -20.83 14.48 -3.79
C LYS A 10 -19.55 13.70 -3.54
N ALA A 11 -19.69 12.47 -3.07
CA ALA A 11 -18.60 11.51 -3.08
C ALA A 11 -18.28 11.20 -4.55
N SER A 12 -17.26 11.84 -5.10
CA SER A 12 -16.62 11.41 -6.34
C SER A 12 -15.74 10.21 -6.03
N ALA A 13 -16.36 9.09 -5.66
CA ALA A 13 -15.67 7.82 -5.43
C ALA A 13 -15.67 7.01 -6.73
N SER A 14 -14.50 6.56 -7.15
CA SER A 14 -14.28 5.74 -8.34
C SER A 14 -13.20 4.72 -7.96
N SER A 15 -13.60 3.48 -7.66
CA SER A 15 -12.73 2.48 -7.06
C SER A 15 -12.21 1.43 -8.03
N HIS A 16 -13.06 0.92 -8.93
CA HIS A 16 -12.74 -0.19 -9.84
C HIS A 16 -12.15 0.29 -11.18
N ARG A 17 -11.23 -0.47 -11.79
CA ARG A 17 -10.57 -0.17 -13.09
C ARG A 17 -11.48 0.29 -14.22
N GLU A 18 -12.75 -0.12 -14.18
CA GLU A 18 -13.78 0.21 -15.17
C GLU A 18 -14.37 1.62 -14.98
N ALA A 19 -14.12 2.25 -13.83
CA ALA A 19 -14.63 3.55 -13.53
C ALA A 19 -13.87 4.64 -14.32
N PRO A 20 -14.56 5.59 -14.97
CA PRO A 20 -13.95 6.51 -15.94
C PRO A 20 -12.73 7.27 -15.42
N LEU A 21 -12.70 7.60 -14.13
CA LEU A 21 -11.67 8.44 -13.52
C LEU A 21 -10.33 7.71 -13.29
N ILE A 22 -10.34 6.37 -13.17
CA ILE A 22 -9.12 5.57 -12.96
C ILE A 22 -8.84 4.56 -14.09
N SER A 23 -9.67 4.55 -15.13
CA SER A 23 -9.50 3.69 -16.32
C SER A 23 -8.12 3.79 -17.00
N LYS A 24 -7.40 4.89 -16.78
CA LYS A 24 -6.04 5.14 -17.30
C LYS A 24 -4.94 5.09 -16.22
N ASP A 25 -5.30 4.80 -14.97
CA ASP A 25 -4.37 4.68 -13.85
C ASP A 25 -4.62 3.35 -13.10
N PRO A 26 -4.25 2.21 -13.72
CA PRO A 26 -4.57 0.89 -13.17
C PRO A 26 -3.89 0.60 -11.83
N VAL A 27 -2.84 1.35 -11.47
CA VAL A 27 -2.19 1.23 -10.15
C VAL A 27 -2.96 1.97 -9.04
N ALA A 28 -3.94 2.80 -9.40
CA ALA A 28 -4.88 3.44 -8.48
C ALA A 28 -6.20 2.64 -8.31
N ASP A 29 -6.31 1.47 -8.93
CA ASP A 29 -7.47 0.58 -8.82
C ASP A 29 -7.56 0.00 -7.40
N ASN A 30 -8.53 0.49 -6.63
CA ASN A 30 -8.84 0.01 -5.29
C ASN A 30 -9.92 -1.06 -5.41
N THR A 31 -9.53 -2.30 -5.14
CA THR A 31 -10.42 -3.45 -5.34
C THR A 31 -11.38 -3.57 -4.16
N ASP A 32 -10.86 -3.51 -2.93
CA ASP A 32 -11.64 -3.66 -1.69
C ASP A 32 -10.99 -2.97 -0.49
N LEU A 33 -11.83 -2.57 0.48
CA LEU A 33 -11.43 -2.11 1.79
C LEU A 33 -12.12 -2.97 2.87
N TYR A 34 -11.33 -3.54 3.77
CA TYR A 34 -11.80 -4.31 4.93
C TYR A 34 -11.38 -3.62 6.22
N VAL A 35 -12.32 -3.52 7.16
CA VAL A 35 -12.09 -2.94 8.49
C VAL A 35 -12.74 -3.82 9.53
N PHE A 36 -11.95 -4.32 10.48
CA PHE A 36 -12.45 -5.19 11.54
C PHE A 36 -11.61 -5.05 12.81
N ARG A 37 -12.22 -5.36 13.95
CA ARG A 37 -11.49 -5.45 15.22
C ARG A 37 -10.49 -6.61 15.14
N SER A 38 -9.22 -6.33 15.44
CA SER A 38 -8.15 -7.32 15.29
C SER A 38 -8.41 -8.55 16.18
N PRO A 39 -8.33 -9.78 15.63
CA PRO A 39 -8.49 -11.00 16.41
C PRO A 39 -7.38 -11.21 17.46
N GLY A 40 -6.18 -10.67 17.21
CA GLY A 40 -5.02 -10.83 18.08
C GLY A 40 -4.89 -9.75 19.17
N ASP A 41 -5.55 -8.60 18.97
CA ASP A 41 -5.66 -7.54 19.97
C ASP A 41 -6.99 -6.81 19.78
N THR A 42 -7.97 -7.13 20.62
CA THR A 42 -9.32 -6.58 20.52
C THR A 42 -9.40 -5.08 20.83
N ASN A 43 -8.33 -4.44 21.30
CA ASN A 43 -8.28 -2.98 21.45
C ASN A 43 -7.79 -2.27 20.17
N SER A 44 -7.45 -3.03 19.13
CA SER A 44 -6.97 -2.49 17.85
C SER A 44 -7.94 -2.80 16.70
N ILE A 45 -7.89 -1.95 15.68
CA ILE A 45 -8.59 -2.15 14.42
C ILE A 45 -7.57 -2.51 13.35
N THR A 46 -7.89 -3.55 12.57
CA THR A 46 -7.16 -3.92 11.36
C THR A 46 -7.86 -3.30 10.17
N ILE A 47 -7.08 -2.59 9.35
CA ILE A 47 -7.51 -2.03 8.07
C ILE A 47 -6.70 -2.70 6.97
N ILE A 48 -7.38 -3.21 5.95
CA ILE A 48 -6.77 -3.79 4.75
C ILE A 48 -7.35 -3.06 3.55
N ALA A 49 -6.49 -2.42 2.76
CA ALA A 49 -6.86 -1.77 1.51
C ALA A 49 -6.14 -2.48 0.36
N ASN A 50 -6.92 -3.15 -0.49
CA ASN A 50 -6.40 -3.90 -1.62
C ASN A 50 -6.36 -3.02 -2.86
N TYR A 51 -5.27 -3.13 -3.61
CA TYR A 51 -5.07 -2.43 -4.87
C TYR A 51 -4.52 -3.41 -5.89
N ILE A 52 -4.80 -3.16 -7.16
CA ILE A 52 -4.30 -3.96 -8.29
C ILE A 52 -4.82 -5.42 -8.23
N PRO A 53 -5.96 -5.73 -8.87
CA PRO A 53 -6.49 -7.10 -8.86
C PRO A 53 -5.71 -8.04 -9.78
N PHE A 54 -5.82 -9.35 -9.49
CA PHE A 54 -5.43 -10.44 -10.39
C PHE A 54 -3.98 -10.38 -10.89
N GLU A 55 -3.03 -10.38 -9.96
CA GLU A 55 -1.61 -10.47 -10.26
C GLU A 55 -1.19 -11.91 -10.58
N MET A 56 -0.92 -12.20 -11.86
CA MET A 56 -0.46 -13.54 -12.26
C MET A 56 1.07 -13.67 -12.13
N PRO A 57 1.60 -14.70 -11.42
CA PRO A 57 3.03 -14.85 -11.16
C PRO A 57 3.86 -15.10 -12.43
N HIS A 58 3.23 -15.61 -13.50
CA HIS A 58 3.88 -15.81 -14.80
C HIS A 58 3.87 -14.56 -15.70
N GLY A 59 3.38 -13.41 -15.22
CA GLY A 59 3.27 -12.16 -15.98
C GLY A 59 4.59 -11.40 -16.21
N GLY A 60 5.73 -11.98 -15.82
CA GLY A 60 7.05 -11.38 -15.99
C GLY A 60 7.38 -11.01 -17.45
N PRO A 61 8.36 -10.11 -17.69
CA PRO A 61 9.32 -9.57 -16.74
C PRO A 61 8.83 -8.34 -15.95
N ASN A 62 7.64 -7.82 -16.26
CA ASN A 62 7.05 -6.69 -15.57
C ASN A 62 6.06 -7.21 -14.52
N TYR A 63 6.34 -6.93 -13.25
CA TYR A 63 5.46 -7.31 -12.17
C TYR A 63 4.74 -6.08 -11.63
N PHE A 64 3.59 -6.30 -11.02
CA PHE A 64 2.78 -5.24 -10.45
C PHE A 64 3.46 -4.63 -9.23
N THR A 65 3.19 -3.34 -9.03
CA THR A 65 3.72 -2.54 -7.92
C THR A 65 2.92 -1.26 -7.79
N PHE A 66 3.01 -0.61 -6.63
CA PHE A 66 2.35 0.65 -6.36
C PHE A 66 2.88 1.78 -7.25
N GLY A 67 1.98 2.69 -7.62
CA GLY A 67 2.28 3.85 -8.45
C GLY A 67 3.06 4.92 -7.70
N LYS A 68 4.14 5.43 -8.31
CA LYS A 68 4.93 6.56 -7.77
C LYS A 68 4.19 7.90 -7.78
N ASN A 69 3.18 8.03 -8.63
CA ASN A 69 2.43 9.28 -8.86
C ASN A 69 0.98 9.18 -8.37
N VAL A 70 0.69 8.21 -7.50
CA VAL A 70 -0.63 8.00 -6.91
C VAL A 70 -0.58 8.39 -5.44
N ARG A 71 -1.64 9.07 -4.97
CA ARG A 71 -1.84 9.37 -3.56
C ARG A 71 -2.75 8.31 -2.96
N TYR A 72 -2.16 7.39 -2.22
CA TYR A 72 -2.90 6.35 -1.50
C TYR A 72 -3.26 6.88 -0.12
N GLU A 73 -4.55 7.06 0.15
CA GLU A 73 -5.04 7.55 1.43
C GLU A 73 -6.13 6.64 2.01
N ILE A 74 -6.05 6.41 3.32
CA ILE A 74 -7.11 5.80 4.11
C ILE A 74 -7.62 6.88 5.04
N HIS A 75 -8.89 7.21 4.87
CA HIS A 75 -9.61 8.22 5.63
C HIS A 75 -10.45 7.53 6.70
N VAL A 76 -10.27 7.94 7.95
CA VAL A 76 -10.98 7.40 9.12
C VAL A 76 -11.70 8.54 9.81
N ASP A 77 -13.02 8.43 9.83
CA ASP A 77 -13.93 9.23 10.65
C ASP A 77 -14.48 8.28 11.73
N ASN A 78 -14.05 8.48 12.97
CA ASN A 78 -14.39 7.66 14.12
C ASN A 78 -15.02 8.47 15.27
N ASP A 79 -15.23 9.77 15.10
CA ASP A 79 -16.01 10.63 15.97
C ASP A 79 -17.11 11.32 15.17
N ALA A 80 -18.35 10.84 15.30
CA ALA A 80 -19.50 11.40 14.59
C ALA A 80 -19.81 12.89 14.93
N THR A 81 -19.11 13.49 15.89
CA THR A 81 -19.23 14.91 16.23
C THR A 81 -18.23 15.81 15.51
N THR A 82 -17.15 15.25 14.96
CA THR A 82 -16.20 15.99 14.14
C THR A 82 -16.74 16.09 12.72
N THR A 83 -16.36 17.15 12.01
CA THR A 83 -16.71 17.30 10.59
C THR A 83 -15.49 16.97 9.77
N GLY A 84 -15.56 15.89 8.99
CA GLY A 84 -14.47 15.39 8.16
C GLY A 84 -13.63 14.32 8.86
N ASP A 85 -12.45 14.04 8.33
CA ASP A 85 -11.64 12.91 8.78
C ASP A 85 -10.92 13.19 10.11
N ASP A 86 -11.03 12.27 11.06
CA ASP A 86 -10.28 12.31 12.31
C ASP A 86 -8.84 11.85 12.12
N ILE A 87 -8.63 10.83 11.28
CA ILE A 87 -7.30 10.29 10.96
C ILE A 87 -7.19 10.06 9.46
N ILE A 88 -6.08 10.51 8.88
CA ILE A 88 -5.72 10.19 7.48
C ILE A 88 -4.36 9.52 7.47
N TYR A 89 -4.29 8.31 6.93
CA TYR A 89 -3.03 7.65 6.59
C TYR A 89 -2.73 7.88 5.12
N ARG A 90 -1.55 8.42 4.80
CA ARG A 90 -1.11 8.69 3.43
C ARG A 90 0.16 7.90 3.12
N LEU A 91 0.13 7.11 2.05
CA LEU A 91 1.30 6.40 1.54
C LEU A 91 1.80 7.07 0.25
N THR A 92 3.11 7.25 0.18
CA THR A 92 3.81 7.71 -1.03
C THR A 92 4.91 6.73 -1.38
N PHE A 93 4.85 6.17 -2.59
CA PHE A 93 5.79 5.14 -3.03
C PHE A 93 6.91 5.71 -3.88
N SER A 94 8.11 5.13 -3.73
CA SER A 94 9.31 5.44 -4.50
C SER A 94 9.89 4.16 -5.08
N GLN A 95 10.56 4.27 -6.23
CA GLN A 95 11.15 3.11 -6.89
C GLN A 95 12.52 3.41 -7.46
N THR A 96 13.45 2.48 -7.28
CA THR A 96 14.84 2.58 -7.72
C THR A 96 15.30 1.28 -8.37
N ASN A 97 16.17 1.38 -9.37
CA ASN A 97 16.90 0.24 -9.91
C ASN A 97 18.29 0.14 -9.24
N GLU A 98 18.57 -0.94 -8.51
CA GLU A 98 19.88 -1.13 -7.87
C GLU A 98 20.97 -1.63 -8.84
N ASP A 99 20.57 -2.20 -9.99
CA ASP A 99 21.46 -2.58 -11.09
C ASP A 99 20.89 -2.17 -12.45
N PRO A 100 21.05 -0.90 -12.86
CA PRO A 100 20.54 -0.42 -14.15
C PRO A 100 21.27 -1.02 -15.37
N THR A 101 22.32 -1.83 -15.17
CA THR A 101 23.08 -2.46 -16.27
C THR A 101 22.40 -3.70 -16.85
N THR A 102 21.29 -4.14 -16.25
CA THR A 102 20.58 -5.35 -16.63
C THR A 102 19.06 -5.17 -16.51
N PHE A 103 18.31 -5.98 -17.24
CA PHE A 103 16.85 -6.05 -17.14
C PHE A 103 16.38 -7.09 -16.11
N PHE A 104 17.29 -7.86 -15.49
CA PHE A 104 16.89 -8.79 -14.44
C PHE A 104 16.34 -8.01 -13.25
N ASN A 105 15.16 -8.40 -12.76
CA ASN A 105 14.58 -7.80 -11.56
C ASN A 105 15.40 -8.10 -10.32
N ILE A 106 15.98 -9.30 -10.23
CA ILE A 106 16.77 -9.70 -9.08
C ILE A 106 18.01 -10.45 -9.54
N ARG A 107 19.17 -10.00 -9.09
CA ARG A 107 20.48 -10.58 -9.42
C ARG A 107 21.54 -10.13 -8.42
N LEU A 108 22.38 -11.06 -7.98
CA LEU A 108 23.59 -10.79 -7.18
C LEU A 108 23.32 -9.88 -5.96
N GLY A 109 22.25 -10.17 -5.22
CA GLY A 109 21.85 -9.41 -4.03
C GLY A 109 21.21 -8.05 -4.31
N LYS A 110 20.96 -7.70 -5.58
CA LYS A 110 20.35 -6.44 -6.00
C LYS A 110 18.95 -6.65 -6.56
N GLU A 111 18.11 -5.63 -6.38
CA GLU A 111 16.72 -5.56 -6.83
C GLU A 111 16.52 -4.34 -7.74
N ASN A 112 16.11 -4.59 -8.98
CA ASN A 112 15.54 -3.60 -9.87
C ASN A 112 14.04 -3.48 -9.62
N LEU A 113 13.50 -2.29 -9.86
CA LEU A 113 12.14 -1.90 -9.49
C LEU A 113 11.88 -2.00 -7.96
N LYS A 114 12.95 -1.89 -7.17
CA LYS A 114 12.88 -1.90 -5.71
C LYS A 114 12.00 -0.77 -5.22
N THR A 115 10.93 -1.12 -4.53
CA THR A 115 9.88 -0.19 -4.13
C THR A 115 9.95 0.06 -2.62
N THR A 116 9.89 1.32 -2.23
CA THR A 116 9.82 1.76 -0.83
C THR A 116 8.66 2.72 -0.65
N TYR A 117 8.26 2.98 0.59
CA TYR A 117 7.18 3.92 0.87
C TYR A 117 7.48 4.83 2.06
N LYS A 118 6.86 6.00 2.04
CA LYS A 118 6.70 6.86 3.22
C LYS A 118 5.25 6.76 3.67
N LEU A 119 5.02 6.50 4.96
CA LEU A 119 3.70 6.59 5.59
C LEU A 119 3.63 7.84 6.44
N GLU A 120 2.62 8.65 6.18
CA GLU A 120 2.30 9.86 6.90
C GLU A 120 0.92 9.75 7.55
N LYS A 121 0.77 10.38 8.71
CA LYS A 121 -0.47 10.42 9.47
C LYS A 121 -0.90 11.87 9.70
N SER A 122 -2.16 12.16 9.46
CA SER A 122 -2.83 13.38 9.91
C SER A 122 -3.85 13.04 10.98
N ILE A 123 -4.02 13.92 11.96
CA ILE A 123 -5.04 13.83 13.02
C ILE A 123 -5.89 15.11 13.12
N ASN A 124 -5.89 15.91 12.04
CA ASN A 124 -6.53 17.23 12.01
C ASN A 124 -7.17 17.50 10.63
N GLY A 125 -7.92 16.52 10.11
CA GLY A 125 -8.62 16.63 8.83
C GLY A 125 -7.71 16.84 7.63
N GLY A 126 -6.46 16.33 7.68
CA GLY A 126 -5.50 16.48 6.60
C GLY A 126 -4.77 17.83 6.55
N SER A 127 -4.95 18.70 7.54
CA SER A 127 -4.30 20.02 7.57
C SER A 127 -2.77 19.91 7.69
N THR A 128 -2.29 18.97 8.51
CA THR A 128 -0.87 18.68 8.65
C THR A 128 -0.62 17.18 8.68
N PHE A 129 0.55 16.76 8.19
CA PHE A 129 0.96 15.36 8.16
C PHE A 129 2.29 15.19 8.91
N SER A 130 2.35 14.16 9.75
CA SER A 130 3.59 13.69 10.38
C SER A 130 4.03 12.39 9.71
N THR A 131 5.30 12.30 9.32
CA THR A 131 5.87 11.03 8.84
C THR A 131 6.02 10.06 10.00
N ILE A 132 5.36 8.90 9.90
CA ILE A 132 5.39 7.85 10.93
C ILE A 132 6.16 6.59 10.47
N VAL A 133 6.37 6.45 9.16
CA VAL A 133 7.37 5.53 8.55
C VAL A 133 8.07 6.27 7.42
N SER A 134 9.39 6.43 7.48
CA SER A 134 10.16 7.19 6.48
C SER A 134 10.72 6.34 5.35
N ASN A 135 11.10 5.09 5.62
CA ASN A 135 11.73 4.15 4.68
C ASN A 135 11.03 2.79 4.73
N GLY A 136 9.73 2.81 4.46
CA GLY A 136 8.87 1.64 4.31
C GLY A 136 9.40 0.67 3.26
N ILE A 137 9.33 -0.63 3.53
CA ILE A 137 9.79 -1.67 2.60
C ILE A 137 8.58 -2.31 1.94
N VAL A 138 8.57 -2.36 0.60
CA VAL A 138 7.71 -3.28 -0.16
C VAL A 138 8.56 -4.51 -0.47
N PRO A 139 8.14 -5.72 -0.08
CA PRO A 139 8.89 -6.93 -0.42
C PRO A 139 8.85 -7.14 -1.94
N PRO A 140 9.91 -7.72 -2.54
CA PRO A 140 9.92 -8.01 -3.97
C PRO A 140 8.84 -9.04 -4.31
N ASN A 141 8.43 -9.09 -5.56
CA ASN A 141 7.56 -10.17 -6.05
C ASN A 141 8.26 -11.54 -5.95
N ASN A 142 7.52 -12.60 -5.60
CA ASN A 142 8.05 -13.95 -5.56
C ASN A 142 8.20 -14.54 -6.97
N ILE A 143 9.33 -14.24 -7.61
CA ILE A 143 9.61 -14.66 -9.00
C ILE A 143 10.38 -15.99 -9.07
N GLY A 144 10.36 -16.77 -7.98
CA GLY A 144 10.90 -18.12 -7.90
C GLY A 144 12.27 -18.24 -7.22
N ALA A 145 12.59 -19.48 -6.81
CA ALA A 145 13.76 -19.80 -5.98
C ALA A 145 15.11 -19.37 -6.56
N ARG A 146 15.24 -19.33 -7.90
CA ARG A 146 16.49 -18.85 -8.52
C ARG A 146 16.75 -17.38 -8.23
N SER A 147 15.72 -16.55 -8.19
CA SER A 147 15.85 -15.11 -7.91
C SER A 147 15.80 -14.80 -6.41
N ILE A 148 15.02 -15.54 -5.63
CA ILE A 148 14.90 -15.27 -4.19
C ILE A 148 15.99 -15.98 -3.39
N GLU A 149 16.05 -17.31 -3.48
CA GLU A 149 16.77 -18.15 -2.51
C GLU A 149 18.20 -18.49 -2.94
N SER A 150 18.53 -18.37 -4.21
CA SER A 150 19.84 -18.76 -4.73
C SER A 150 20.94 -17.71 -4.47
N LYS A 151 22.20 -18.15 -4.55
CA LYS A 151 23.40 -17.28 -4.45
C LYS A 151 23.51 -16.22 -5.56
N VAL A 152 22.84 -16.43 -6.70
CA VAL A 152 22.79 -15.45 -7.78
C VAL A 152 21.56 -14.55 -7.70
N GLY A 153 20.69 -14.77 -6.71
CA GLY A 153 19.51 -13.99 -6.38
C GLY A 153 19.71 -13.13 -5.12
N LEU A 154 18.69 -13.04 -4.25
CA LEU A 154 18.78 -12.37 -2.94
C LEU A 154 19.40 -13.25 -1.84
N ASN A 155 19.56 -14.55 -2.09
CA ASN A 155 20.18 -15.50 -1.18
C ASN A 155 19.53 -15.49 0.23
N THR A 156 18.20 -15.41 0.27
CA THR A 156 17.39 -15.44 1.51
C THR A 156 16.03 -16.09 1.24
N SER A 157 15.26 -16.45 2.27
CA SER A 157 13.91 -17.01 2.09
C SER A 157 12.89 -15.90 1.79
N TYR A 158 11.86 -16.22 1.01
CA TYR A 158 10.78 -15.28 0.73
C TYR A 158 10.04 -14.84 2.02
N ASP A 159 9.79 -15.79 2.92
CA ASP A 159 9.21 -15.53 4.25
C ASP A 159 10.03 -14.50 5.06
N SER A 160 11.37 -14.54 4.98
CA SER A 160 12.22 -13.55 5.64
C SER A 160 12.06 -12.15 5.05
N LEU A 161 11.85 -12.05 3.73
CA LEU A 161 11.60 -10.76 3.05
C LEU A 161 10.24 -10.18 3.46
N MET A 162 9.20 -11.02 3.46
CA MET A 162 7.85 -10.64 3.88
C MET A 162 7.83 -10.17 5.35
N LYS A 163 8.46 -10.92 6.26
CA LYS A 163 8.54 -10.55 7.68
C LYS A 163 9.29 -9.23 7.91
N LYS A 164 10.35 -8.97 7.14
CA LYS A 164 11.08 -7.69 7.19
C LYS A 164 10.26 -6.50 6.73
N ALA A 165 9.26 -6.71 5.86
CA ALA A 165 8.35 -5.67 5.40
C ALA A 165 7.24 -5.34 6.41
N ILE A 166 7.08 -6.13 7.49
CA ILE A 166 6.18 -5.78 8.59
C ILE A 166 6.88 -4.77 9.49
N MET A 167 6.48 -3.51 9.40
CA MET A 167 7.10 -2.39 10.09
C MET A 167 6.27 -1.92 11.27
N THR A 168 6.94 -1.29 12.24
CA THR A 168 6.28 -0.59 13.35
C THR A 168 6.48 0.90 13.16
N ALA A 169 5.40 1.64 13.04
CA ALA A 169 5.43 3.09 12.92
C ALA A 169 5.86 3.76 14.24
N THR A 170 6.34 4.99 14.17
CA THR A 170 6.73 5.77 15.36
C THR A 170 5.56 6.04 16.32
N THR A 171 4.34 6.00 15.80
CA THR A 171 3.08 6.15 16.55
C THR A 171 2.47 4.81 17.01
N GLY A 172 3.16 3.68 16.78
CA GLY A 172 2.81 2.36 17.31
C GLY A 172 2.07 1.42 16.37
N GLU A 173 1.58 1.90 15.22
CA GLU A 173 0.90 1.07 14.23
C GLU A 173 1.81 -0.03 13.66
N LYS A 174 1.25 -1.21 13.40
CA LYS A 174 1.89 -2.23 12.56
C LYS A 174 1.44 -2.03 11.13
N VAL A 175 2.40 -2.00 10.21
CA VAL A 175 2.15 -1.67 8.80
C VAL A 175 2.83 -2.69 7.91
N PHE A 176 2.13 -3.14 6.88
CA PHE A 176 2.68 -3.96 5.80
C PHE A 176 2.14 -3.41 4.48
N CYS A 177 3.00 -3.30 3.47
CA CYS A 177 2.62 -2.96 2.10
C CYS A 177 3.35 -3.88 1.14
N GLY A 178 2.63 -4.66 0.35
CA GLY A 178 3.24 -5.58 -0.60
C GLY A 178 2.25 -6.55 -1.21
N PRO A 179 2.72 -7.36 -2.18
CA PRO A 179 1.93 -8.44 -2.75
C PRO A 179 1.57 -9.46 -1.67
N VAL A 180 0.33 -9.94 -1.70
CA VAL A 180 -0.18 -11.00 -0.83
C VAL A 180 -0.98 -11.94 -1.72
N ASP A 181 -0.78 -13.25 -1.57
CA ASP A 181 -1.63 -14.24 -2.22
C ASP A 181 -3.06 -14.12 -1.66
N ASP A 182 -4.06 -14.25 -2.53
CA ASP A 182 -5.46 -14.36 -2.09
C ASP A 182 -5.59 -15.61 -1.19
N PRO A 183 -6.10 -15.50 0.05
CA PRO A 183 -6.19 -16.61 1.00
C PRO A 183 -6.98 -17.84 0.53
#